data_AF-G7Q8V1-F1
#
_entry.id   AF-G7Q8V1-F1
#
_cell.length_a   1.000
_cell.length_b   1.000
_cell.length_c   1.000
_cell.angle_alpha   90.00
_cell.angle_beta   90.00
_cell.angle_gamma   90.00
#
_symmetry.space_group_name_H-M   'P 1'
#
loop_
_entity.id
_entity.type
_entity.pdbx_description
1 polymer ?
#
loop_
_entity_poly.entity_id
_entity_poly.type
_entity_poly.pdbx_seq_one_letter_code
_entity_poly.pdbx_strand_id
1 'polypeptide(L)'
;MTAKTATAFLLLTLFLGGCASLETTAPKAAADPAAMPLSAENVGQVRAAVAKAKAAAPKPETPDGYARFARQVYVAPFPAGYSPAATTDAALAAAKAGNDAARQYLTVMVYDIQLHSAMEGTSLSADDWRAVYVGSGLMTDRAYASYVALARGGKVLP
;
A
#
# COMPACT_ATOMS: atom_id res chain seq x y z
N MET A 1 -0.23 -61.49 29.13
CA MET A 1 0.29 -61.18 30.47
C MET A 1 1.12 -59.91 30.34
N THR A 2 0.57 -58.74 30.70
CA THR A 2 0.79 -58.03 31.99
C THR A 2 2.28 -57.67 32.17
N ALA A 3 2.78 -56.52 31.70
CA ALA A 3 2.69 -55.14 32.20
C ALA A 3 3.75 -54.76 33.27
N LYS A 4 4.21 -53.49 33.16
CA LYS A 4 4.87 -52.63 34.18
C LYS A 4 6.39 -52.88 34.35
N THR A 5 7.28 -51.88 34.50
CA THR A 5 7.15 -50.47 34.90
C THR A 5 8.45 -49.71 34.60
N ALA A 6 8.32 -48.38 34.46
CA ALA A 6 9.34 -47.32 34.47
C ALA A 6 10.44 -47.50 35.56
N THR A 7 11.63 -46.92 35.47
CA THR A 7 11.87 -45.47 35.71
C THR A 7 13.34 -45.09 35.46
N ALA A 8 13.48 -43.85 34.96
CA ALA A 8 14.64 -43.00 34.73
C ALA A 8 15.82 -43.08 35.72
N PHE A 9 17.04 -42.77 35.24
CA PHE A 9 17.74 -41.52 35.61
C PHE A 9 19.02 -41.30 34.78
N LEU A 10 19.16 -40.07 34.29
CA LEU A 10 20.38 -39.29 34.06
C LEU A 10 21.64 -39.97 33.50
N LEU A 11 21.95 -39.68 32.24
CA LEU A 11 23.32 -39.44 31.79
C LEU A 11 23.32 -38.22 30.87
N LEU A 12 23.46 -37.07 31.53
CA LEU A 12 23.70 -35.77 30.94
C LEU A 12 25.12 -35.75 30.33
N THR A 13 25.25 -35.05 29.21
CA THR A 13 26.46 -34.35 28.75
C THR A 13 27.69 -35.20 28.43
N LEU A 14 27.94 -35.46 27.14
CA LEU A 14 29.25 -35.31 26.48
C LEU A 14 29.17 -35.70 24.99
N PHE A 15 28.46 -34.91 24.19
CA PHE A 15 28.70 -34.83 22.74
C PHE A 15 28.34 -33.41 22.25
N LEU A 16 29.02 -32.42 22.83
CA LEU A 16 29.21 -31.11 22.21
C LEU A 16 30.35 -31.24 21.21
N GLY A 17 30.04 -31.22 19.92
CA GLY A 17 31.06 -31.20 18.88
C GLY A 17 30.47 -31.25 17.49
N GLY A 18 30.17 -30.08 16.93
CA GLY A 18 30.00 -29.94 15.47
C GLY A 18 28.67 -29.39 14.97
N CYS A 19 28.16 -28.28 15.54
CA CYS A 19 27.27 -27.40 14.77
C CYS A 19 28.16 -26.62 13.80
N ALA A 20 28.21 -27.03 12.54
CA ALA A 20 28.70 -26.19 11.46
C ALA A 20 27.77 -24.98 11.35
N SER A 21 28.20 -23.83 11.88
CA SER A 21 27.53 -22.56 11.69
C SER A 21 27.66 -22.14 10.22
N LEU A 22 26.69 -22.55 9.40
CA LEU A 22 26.38 -21.84 8.16
C LEU A 22 25.77 -20.50 8.56
N GLU A 23 26.62 -19.48 8.71
CA GLU A 23 26.18 -18.08 8.73
C GLU A 23 25.65 -17.72 7.34
N THR A 24 24.40 -18.06 7.10
CA THR A 24 23.58 -17.37 6.11
C THR A 24 23.40 -15.95 6.63
N THR A 25 24.16 -15.00 6.09
CA THR A 25 23.82 -13.58 6.19
C THR A 25 22.39 -13.44 5.68
N ALA A 26 21.43 -13.32 6.61
CA ALA A 26 20.06 -13.02 6.27
C ALA A 26 20.10 -11.73 5.44
N PRO A 27 19.48 -11.69 4.24
CA PRO A 27 19.38 -10.44 3.50
C PRO A 27 18.74 -9.43 4.45
N LYS A 28 19.46 -8.34 4.71
CA LYS A 28 18.96 -7.21 5.50
C LYS A 28 17.56 -6.89 4.97
N ALA A 29 16.55 -7.09 5.81
CA ALA A 29 15.17 -6.80 5.45
C ALA A 29 15.16 -5.42 4.79
N ALA A 30 14.70 -5.35 3.54
CA ALA A 30 14.57 -4.09 2.85
C ALA A 30 13.75 -3.18 3.77
N ALA A 31 14.29 -2.02 4.12
CA ALA A 31 13.57 -1.06 4.94
C ALA A 31 12.23 -0.78 4.25
N ASP A 32 11.14 -0.78 5.02
CA ASP A 32 9.81 -0.50 4.47
C ASP A 32 9.87 0.83 3.70
N PRO A 33 9.36 0.87 2.45
CA PRO A 33 9.47 2.07 1.62
C PRO A 33 8.80 3.27 2.29
N ALA A 34 9.51 4.40 2.34
CA ALA A 34 9.13 5.57 3.13
C ALA A 34 8.00 6.38 2.49
N ALA A 35 7.33 7.24 3.25
CA ALA A 35 6.44 8.24 2.66
C ALA A 35 7.25 9.28 1.88
N MET A 36 6.82 9.62 0.68
CA MET A 36 7.40 10.70 -0.10
C MET A 36 7.08 12.05 0.55
N PRO A 37 8.04 12.97 0.69
CA PRO A 37 7.76 14.31 1.19
C PRO A 37 6.70 15.03 0.34
N LEU A 38 5.70 15.63 0.99
CA LEU A 38 4.59 16.34 0.33
C LEU A 38 4.96 17.79 0.03
N SER A 39 5.83 17.97 -0.97
CA SER A 39 6.16 19.28 -1.55
C SER A 39 5.45 19.48 -2.89
N ALA A 40 5.29 20.72 -3.33
CA ALA A 40 4.71 21.03 -4.64
C ALA A 40 5.51 20.38 -5.79
N GLU A 41 6.83 20.34 -5.68
CA GLU A 41 7.71 19.70 -6.66
C GLU A 41 7.44 18.20 -6.78
N ASN A 42 7.44 17.48 -5.65
CA ASN A 42 7.22 16.03 -5.62
C ASN A 42 5.80 15.68 -6.13
N VAL A 43 4.80 16.47 -5.76
CA VAL A 43 3.43 16.31 -6.28
C VAL A 43 3.36 16.57 -7.78
N GLY A 44 4.12 17.55 -8.28
CA GLY A 44 4.27 17.80 -9.71
C GLY A 44 4.88 16.61 -10.46
N GLN A 45 5.91 15.98 -9.91
CA GLN A 45 6.53 14.78 -10.48
C GLN A 45 5.55 13.60 -10.50
N VAL A 46 4.83 13.34 -9.41
CA VAL A 46 3.80 12.30 -9.34
C VAL A 46 2.70 12.57 -10.37
N ARG A 47 2.21 13.81 -10.48
CA ARG A 47 1.20 14.18 -11.48
C ARG A 47 1.66 13.88 -12.90
N ALA A 48 2.89 14.26 -13.25
CA ALA A 48 3.44 14.01 -14.59
C ALA A 48 3.59 12.50 -14.87
N ALA A 49 4.06 11.74 -13.88
CA ALA A 49 4.24 10.30 -14.00
C ALA A 49 2.90 9.56 -14.17
N VAL A 50 1.90 9.91 -13.36
CA VAL A 50 0.52 9.40 -13.45
C VAL A 50 -0.10 9.75 -14.80
N ALA A 51 0.02 11.01 -15.25
CA ALA A 51 -0.54 11.43 -16.54
C ALA A 51 0.06 10.63 -17.71
N LYS A 52 1.38 10.43 -17.70
CA LYS A 52 2.07 9.60 -18.70
C LYS A 52 1.62 8.14 -18.65
N ALA A 53 1.53 7.55 -17.45
CA ALA A 53 1.11 6.16 -17.29
C ALA A 53 -0.36 5.96 -17.72
N LYS A 54 -1.24 6.89 -17.35
CA LYS A 54 -2.66 6.89 -17.71
C LYS A 54 -2.87 6.95 -19.22
N ALA A 55 -2.11 7.78 -19.93
CA ALA A 55 -2.19 7.89 -21.38
C ALA A 55 -1.80 6.60 -22.13
N ALA A 56 -0.99 5.74 -21.51
CA ALA A 56 -0.56 4.46 -22.08
C ALA A 56 -1.36 3.25 -21.57
N ALA A 57 -2.18 3.43 -20.53
CA ALA A 57 -2.93 2.34 -19.91
C ALA A 57 -4.24 2.07 -20.69
N PRO A 58 -4.61 0.79 -20.89
CA PRO A 58 -5.93 0.46 -21.40
C PRO A 58 -6.99 0.90 -20.40
N LYS A 59 -8.17 1.27 -20.91
CA LYS A 59 -9.30 1.64 -20.06
C LYS A 59 -9.80 0.43 -19.26
N PRO A 60 -10.05 0.57 -17.95
CA PRO A 60 -10.66 -0.48 -17.15
C PRO A 60 -12.18 -0.53 -17.36
N GLU A 61 -12.71 -1.71 -17.66
CA GLU A 61 -14.15 -1.93 -17.90
C GLU A 61 -14.83 -2.71 -16.76
N THR A 62 -14.05 -3.26 -15.83
CA THR A 62 -14.53 -4.11 -14.74
C THR A 62 -13.93 -3.68 -13.41
N PRO A 63 -14.57 -3.99 -12.27
CA PRO A 63 -14.01 -3.71 -10.94
C PRO A 63 -12.57 -4.21 -10.75
N ASP A 64 -12.30 -5.47 -11.13
CA ASP A 64 -10.94 -6.03 -11.10
C ASP A 64 -9.97 -5.29 -12.04
N GLY A 65 -10.49 -4.82 -13.18
CA GLY A 65 -9.78 -3.96 -14.13
C GLY A 65 -9.32 -2.67 -13.47
N TYR A 66 -10.15 -2.05 -12.62
CA TYR A 66 -9.77 -0.82 -11.91
C TYR A 66 -8.64 -1.05 -10.90
N ALA A 67 -8.57 -2.20 -10.23
CA ALA A 67 -7.45 -2.50 -9.32
C ALA A 67 -6.13 -2.65 -10.09
N ARG A 68 -6.14 -3.30 -11.26
CA ARG A 68 -4.97 -3.41 -12.14
C ARG A 68 -4.57 -2.05 -12.72
N PHE A 69 -5.55 -1.28 -13.17
CA PHE A 69 -5.34 0.09 -13.65
C PHE A 69 -4.74 0.97 -12.56
N ALA A 70 -5.27 0.93 -11.34
CA ALA A 70 -4.74 1.67 -10.20
C ALA A 70 -3.26 1.31 -9.93
N ARG A 71 -2.94 0.01 -9.97
CA ARG A 71 -1.57 -0.47 -9.80
C ARG A 71 -0.65 0.03 -10.92
N GLN A 72 -1.08 -0.03 -12.17
CA GLN A 72 -0.28 0.39 -13.32
C GLN A 72 -0.07 1.90 -13.40
N VAL A 73 -1.10 2.69 -13.07
CA VAL A 73 -1.13 4.13 -13.34
C VAL A 73 -0.67 4.96 -12.14
N TYR A 74 -0.93 4.50 -10.92
CA TYR A 74 -0.68 5.30 -9.71
C TYR A 74 0.39 4.68 -8.80
N VAL A 75 0.54 3.36 -8.81
CA VAL A 75 1.52 2.68 -7.93
C VAL A 75 2.84 2.39 -8.65
N ALA A 76 2.80 1.79 -9.83
CA ALA A 76 3.99 1.42 -10.59
C ALA A 76 4.92 2.59 -10.98
N PRO A 77 4.42 3.79 -11.36
CA PRO A 77 5.29 4.91 -11.71
C PRO A 77 5.73 5.72 -10.49
N PHE A 78 5.43 5.26 -9.27
CA PHE A 78 5.82 5.95 -8.05
C PHE A 78 7.35 5.92 -7.88
N PRO A 79 7.98 6.99 -7.38
CA PRO A 79 9.44 7.04 -7.32
C PRO A 79 10.00 5.96 -6.39
N ALA A 80 11.09 5.31 -6.83
CA ALA A 80 11.74 4.24 -6.09
C ALA A 80 12.17 4.70 -4.69
N GLY A 81 12.05 3.80 -3.71
CA GLY A 81 12.35 4.09 -2.30
C GLY A 81 11.19 4.73 -1.53
N TYR A 82 10.14 5.18 -2.23
CA TYR A 82 8.92 5.66 -1.60
C TYR A 82 7.73 4.71 -1.82
N SER A 83 6.79 4.75 -0.88
CA SER A 83 5.56 3.97 -0.91
C SER A 83 4.36 4.88 -1.19
N PRO A 84 3.55 4.59 -2.22
CA PRO A 84 2.31 5.33 -2.45
C PRO A 84 1.33 5.14 -1.29
N ALA A 85 1.29 3.96 -0.67
CA ALA A 85 0.50 3.72 0.55
C ALA A 85 0.96 4.63 1.70
N ALA A 86 2.24 4.60 2.06
CA ALA A 86 2.76 5.42 3.16
C ALA A 86 2.58 6.93 2.88
N THR A 87 2.74 7.35 1.62
CA THR A 87 2.54 8.74 1.20
C THR A 87 1.07 9.14 1.30
N THR A 88 0.14 8.25 0.94
CA THR A 88 -1.30 8.52 1.04
C THR A 88 -1.75 8.62 2.50
N ASP A 89 -1.23 7.75 3.38
CA ASP A 89 -1.45 7.84 4.82
C ASP A 89 -1.00 9.22 5.37
N ALA A 90 0.21 9.65 5.01
CA ALA A 90 0.74 10.97 5.38
C ALA A 90 -0.08 12.12 4.78
N ALA A 91 -0.52 11.99 3.52
CA ALA A 91 -1.29 13.01 2.83
C ALA A 91 -2.68 13.21 3.44
N LEU A 92 -3.37 12.14 3.84
CA LEU A 92 -4.66 12.25 4.53
C LEU A 92 -4.54 13.02 5.85
N ALA A 93 -3.49 12.76 6.63
CA ALA A 93 -3.23 13.49 7.87
C ALA A 93 -2.90 14.97 7.61
N ALA A 94 -2.02 15.25 6.64
CA ALA A 94 -1.60 16.61 6.31
C ALA A 94 -2.73 17.43 5.66
N ALA A 95 -3.57 16.83 4.81
CA ALA A 95 -4.71 17.50 4.19
C ALA A 95 -5.75 17.94 5.24
N LYS A 96 -5.97 17.12 6.28
CA LYS A 96 -6.81 17.49 7.43
C LYS A 96 -6.26 18.70 8.20
N ALA A 97 -4.93 18.85 8.23
CA ALA A 97 -4.25 20.00 8.81
C ALA A 97 -4.17 21.22 7.87
N GLY A 98 -4.76 21.15 6.67
CA GLY A 98 -4.80 22.27 5.72
C GLY A 98 -3.61 22.36 4.76
N ASN A 99 -2.80 21.30 4.61
CA ASN A 99 -1.70 21.29 3.66
C ASN A 99 -2.20 21.13 2.21
N ASP A 100 -1.93 22.14 1.37
CA ASP A 100 -2.42 22.15 -0.01
C ASP A 100 -1.70 21.15 -0.93
N ALA A 101 -0.39 20.92 -0.74
CA ALA A 101 0.33 19.90 -1.51
C ALA A 101 -0.24 18.50 -1.23
N ALA A 102 -0.61 18.22 0.02
CA ALA A 102 -1.28 16.98 0.40
C ALA A 102 -2.65 16.82 -0.27
N ARG A 103 -3.45 17.89 -0.33
CA ARG A 103 -4.74 17.89 -1.05
C ARG A 103 -4.54 17.63 -2.54
N GLN A 104 -3.59 18.32 -3.17
CA GLN A 104 -3.26 18.13 -4.58
C GLN A 104 -2.77 16.71 -4.88
N TYR A 105 -1.97 16.13 -3.98
CA TYR A 105 -1.57 14.72 -4.06
C TYR A 105 -2.78 13.80 -4.06
N LEU A 106 -3.72 13.98 -3.12
CA LEU A 106 -4.94 13.16 -3.03
C LEU A 106 -5.84 13.35 -4.27
N THR A 107 -5.89 14.54 -4.85
CA THR A 107 -6.54 14.78 -6.15
C THR A 107 -5.99 13.89 -7.25
N VAL A 108 -4.66 13.83 -7.36
CA VAL A 108 -4.00 13.02 -8.40
C VAL A 108 -4.15 11.54 -8.13
N MET A 109 -3.93 11.10 -6.88
CA MET A 109 -3.75 9.69 -6.58
C MET A 109 -5.05 8.96 -6.26
N VAL A 110 -6.02 9.65 -5.65
CA VAL A 110 -7.24 9.05 -5.12
C VAL A 110 -8.45 9.48 -5.93
N TYR A 111 -8.66 10.79 -6.10
CA TYR A 111 -9.86 11.32 -6.73
C TYR A 111 -9.88 11.13 -8.25
N ASP A 112 -8.73 11.19 -8.92
CA ASP A 112 -8.65 10.96 -10.36
C ASP A 112 -9.18 9.56 -10.76
N ILE A 113 -8.99 8.54 -9.89
CA ILE A 113 -9.53 7.19 -10.13
C ILE A 113 -11.06 7.19 -10.08
N GLN A 114 -11.64 7.92 -9.12
CA GLN A 114 -13.09 8.06 -8.98
C GLN A 114 -13.70 8.81 -10.15
N LEU A 115 -13.05 9.90 -10.55
CA LEU A 115 -13.47 10.68 -11.72
C LEU A 115 -13.39 9.82 -12.99
N HIS A 116 -12.32 9.04 -13.15
CA HIS A 116 -12.20 8.13 -14.28
C HIS A 116 -13.34 7.11 -14.31
N SER A 117 -13.66 6.47 -13.18
CA SER A 117 -14.79 5.52 -13.11
C SER A 117 -16.13 6.18 -13.44
N ALA A 118 -16.38 7.38 -12.92
CA ALA A 118 -17.59 8.14 -13.20
C ALA A 118 -17.71 8.52 -14.68
N MET A 119 -16.61 8.96 -15.31
CA MET A 119 -16.57 9.31 -16.73
C MET A 119 -16.83 8.12 -17.65
N GLU A 120 -16.41 6.92 -17.25
CA GLU A 120 -16.68 5.68 -17.98
C GLU A 120 -18.05 5.06 -17.60
N GLY A 121 -18.88 5.76 -16.82
CA GLY A 121 -20.21 5.31 -16.40
C GLY A 121 -20.19 4.07 -15.49
N THR A 122 -19.03 3.75 -14.92
CA THR A 122 -18.85 2.56 -14.07
C THR A 122 -19.03 2.95 -12.60
N SER A 123 -20.05 2.38 -11.97
CA SER A 123 -20.25 2.51 -10.52
C SER A 123 -19.63 1.32 -9.81
N LEU A 124 -18.77 1.59 -8.83
CA LEU A 124 -18.11 0.59 -8.00
C LEU A 124 -18.74 0.54 -6.61
N SER A 125 -18.89 -0.66 -6.06
CA SER A 125 -19.34 -0.83 -4.68
C SER A 125 -18.26 -0.37 -3.67
N ALA A 126 -18.61 -0.30 -2.39
CA ALA A 126 -17.65 0.05 -1.34
C ALA A 126 -16.51 -0.98 -1.21
N ASP A 127 -16.80 -2.25 -1.45
CA ASP A 127 -15.80 -3.33 -1.42
C ASP A 127 -14.91 -3.30 -2.67
N ASP A 128 -15.48 -2.97 -3.83
CA ASP A 128 -14.70 -2.74 -5.06
C ASP A 128 -13.73 -1.56 -4.87
N TRP A 129 -14.19 -0.44 -4.30
CA TRP A 129 -13.31 0.68 -3.99
C TRP A 129 -12.19 0.31 -3.02
N ARG A 130 -12.49 -0.52 -2.02
CA ARG A 130 -11.47 -1.05 -1.12
C ARG A 130 -10.46 -1.89 -1.89
N ALA A 131 -10.90 -2.79 -2.77
CA ALA A 131 -10.02 -3.61 -3.59
C ALA A 131 -9.16 -2.77 -4.55
N VAL A 132 -9.73 -1.70 -5.13
CA VAL A 132 -9.00 -0.76 -5.98
C VAL A 132 -7.93 -0.02 -5.20
N TYR A 133 -8.21 0.53 -4.02
CA TYR A 133 -7.23 1.33 -3.28
C TYR A 133 -6.25 0.48 -2.46
N VAL A 134 -6.75 -0.51 -1.72
CA VAL A 134 -5.90 -1.36 -0.88
C VAL A 134 -5.24 -2.45 -1.71
N GLY A 135 -6.00 -3.15 -2.55
CA GLY A 135 -5.50 -4.25 -3.37
C GLY A 135 -4.52 -3.82 -4.46
N SER A 136 -4.53 -2.56 -4.88
CA SER A 136 -3.49 -2.00 -5.77
C SER A 136 -2.20 -1.65 -5.04
N GLY A 137 -2.24 -1.46 -3.71
CA GLY A 137 -1.13 -0.94 -2.91
C GLY A 137 -1.10 0.59 -2.81
N LEU A 138 -2.17 1.29 -3.19
CA LEU A 138 -2.27 2.76 -3.09
C LEU A 138 -2.54 3.22 -1.66
N MET A 139 -3.26 2.43 -0.86
CA MET A 139 -3.60 2.72 0.53
C MET A 139 -3.38 1.50 1.41
N THR A 140 -3.10 1.76 2.69
CA THR A 140 -3.32 0.77 3.74
C THR A 140 -4.82 0.65 4.05
N ASP A 141 -5.25 -0.46 4.67
CA ASP A 141 -6.63 -0.59 5.17
C ASP A 141 -7.01 0.54 6.14
N ARG A 142 -6.04 0.97 6.95
CA ARG A 142 -6.20 2.08 7.89
C ARG A 142 -6.43 3.41 7.18
N ALA A 143 -5.65 3.72 6.15
CA ALA A 143 -5.86 4.93 5.36
C ALA A 143 -7.19 4.88 4.63
N TYR A 144 -7.58 3.74 4.06
CA TYR A 144 -8.87 3.61 3.40
C TYR A 144 -10.03 3.90 4.36
N ALA A 145 -10.00 3.36 5.59
CA ALA A 145 -11.01 3.67 6.60
C ALA A 145 -11.03 5.17 6.97
N SER A 146 -9.85 5.78 7.11
CA SER A 146 -9.71 7.22 7.40
C SER A 146 -10.24 8.08 6.25
N TYR A 147 -9.94 7.70 5.01
CA TYR A 147 -10.43 8.36 3.80
C TYR A 147 -11.94 8.31 3.70
N VAL A 148 -12.56 7.13 3.89
CA VAL A 148 -14.03 6.98 3.85
C VAL A 148 -14.70 7.86 4.91
N ALA A 149 -14.15 7.93 6.12
CA ALA A 149 -14.67 8.81 7.17
C ALA A 149 -14.57 10.30 6.79
N LEU A 150 -13.49 10.70 6.15
CA LEU A 150 -13.26 12.08 5.71
C LEU A 150 -14.10 12.48 4.49
N ALA A 151 -14.26 11.58 3.52
CA ALA A 151 -15.08 11.78 2.32
C ALA A 151 -16.56 11.96 2.69
N ARG A 152 -17.10 11.14 3.60
CA ARG A 152 -18.47 11.29 4.14
C ARG A 152 -18.69 12.61 4.87
N GLY A 153 -17.63 13.20 5.43
CA GLY A 153 -17.68 14.50 6.11
C GLY A 153 -17.42 15.71 5.21
N GLY A 154 -17.15 15.52 3.90
CA GLY A 154 -16.83 16.60 2.95
C GLY A 154 -15.51 17.32 3.22
N LYS A 155 -14.54 16.69 3.92
CA LYS A 155 -13.36 17.40 4.47
C LYS A 155 -12.08 17.32 3.64
N VAL A 156 -12.05 16.45 2.63
CA VAL A 156 -10.84 16.17 1.83
C VAL A 156 -11.11 16.29 0.33
N LEU A 157 -12.39 16.30 -0.04
CA LEU A 157 -12.84 16.62 -1.38
C LEU A 157 -12.76 18.15 -1.59
N PRO A 158 -12.28 18.64 -2.75
CA PRO A 158 -12.49 20.03 -3.15
C PRO A 158 -13.98 20.37 -3.30
#